data_AF-A0A6A2YXP1-F1
#
_entry.id   AF-A0A6A2YXP1-F1
#
_cell.length_a   1.000
_cell.length_b   1.000
_cell.length_c   1.000
_cell.angle_alpha   90.00
_cell.angle_beta   90.00
_cell.angle_gamma   90.00
#
_symmetry.space_group_name_H-M   'P 1'
#
loop_
_entity.id
_entity.type
_entity.pdbx_description
1 polymer ?
#
loop_
_entity_poly.entity_id
_entity_poly.type
_entity_poly.pdbx_seq_one_letter_code
_entity_poly.pdbx_strand_id
1 'polypeptide(L)'
;MDPETEFLVSKRKTGNEWELFKENVRPLKRGRNVDFLNHALKTHTDDQLKKSLLDNRRRLIEAIDDYKGEDHLQPWLDCIKWVQEAFSPGGDFSGLVLIYEQCVRAFWNSDRYKDDLRYLKIWLEYAEHCSDAEVIYSFLDANDIGKTHSALYIAYARHMESKSKMKAANDILNRGISSYAQPIEKMRNAYKKFLARSMKGPKATDVGTDI
;
A
#
# COMPACT_ATOMS: atom_id res chain seq x y z
N MET A 1 -16.29 34.72 24.41
CA MET A 1 -16.05 33.91 23.20
C MET A 1 -17.34 33.20 22.87
N ASP A 2 -17.65 32.97 21.60
CA ASP A 2 -18.80 32.13 21.26
C ASP A 2 -18.50 30.65 21.62
N PRO A 3 -19.53 29.80 21.75
CA PRO A 3 -19.36 28.41 22.17
C PRO A 3 -18.46 27.57 21.24
N GLU A 4 -18.39 27.92 19.95
CA GLU A 4 -17.56 27.24 18.97
C GLU A 4 -16.08 27.60 19.16
N THR A 5 -15.79 28.89 19.32
CA THR A 5 -14.43 29.36 19.67
C THR A 5 -13.98 28.82 21.03
N GLU A 6 -14.87 28.76 22.02
CA GLU A 6 -14.57 28.22 23.35
C GLU A 6 -14.30 26.69 23.28
N PHE A 7 -15.04 25.95 22.45
CA PHE A 7 -14.81 24.53 22.18
C PHE A 7 -13.46 24.28 21.50
N LEU A 8 -13.15 25.02 20.44
CA LEU A 8 -11.89 24.93 19.70
C LEU A 8 -10.67 25.27 20.58
N VAL A 9 -10.82 26.23 21.50
CA VAL A 9 -9.77 26.62 22.45
C VAL A 9 -9.64 25.64 23.62
N SER A 10 -10.70 24.89 23.96
CA SER A 10 -10.77 24.10 25.21
C SER A 10 -9.74 22.96 25.37
N LYS A 11 -8.95 22.63 24.34
CA LYS A 11 -8.01 21.47 24.33
C LYS A 11 -8.64 20.16 24.84
N ARG A 12 -9.98 20.03 24.87
CA ARG A 12 -10.65 18.81 25.27
C ARG A 12 -10.39 17.74 24.23
N LYS A 13 -9.72 16.66 24.63
CA LYS A 13 -9.57 15.47 23.80
C LYS A 13 -10.93 14.80 23.65
N THR A 14 -11.58 15.01 22.51
CA THR A 14 -12.89 14.41 22.20
C THR A 14 -12.76 13.02 21.59
N GLY A 15 -11.53 12.56 21.28
CA GLY A 15 -11.28 11.35 20.50
C GLY A 15 -11.51 11.54 18.99
N ASN A 16 -12.11 12.66 18.59
CA ASN A 16 -12.46 13.00 17.20
C ASN A 16 -11.45 13.97 16.55
N GLU A 17 -10.24 14.08 17.11
CA GLU A 17 -9.18 14.96 16.56
C GLU A 17 -8.87 14.60 15.09
N TRP A 18 -9.03 13.32 14.71
CA TRP A 18 -8.87 12.82 13.35
C TRP A 18 -9.84 13.44 12.33
N GLU A 19 -11.04 13.89 12.73
CA GLU A 19 -12.01 14.51 11.82
C GLU A 19 -11.47 15.80 11.20
N LEU A 20 -10.62 16.53 11.91
CA LEU A 20 -10.00 17.78 11.45
C LEU A 20 -8.98 17.55 10.34
N PHE A 21 -8.45 16.34 10.21
CA PHE A 21 -7.34 16.02 9.31
C PHE A 21 -7.66 14.87 8.34
N LYS A 22 -8.90 14.36 8.32
CA LYS A 22 -9.28 13.19 7.53
C LYS A 22 -8.94 13.29 6.04
N GLU A 23 -9.01 14.48 5.47
CA GLU A 23 -8.64 14.76 4.07
C GLU A 23 -7.14 14.58 3.79
N ASN A 24 -6.31 14.71 4.82
CA ASN A 24 -4.85 14.55 4.75
C ASN A 24 -4.39 13.15 5.18
N VAL A 25 -5.30 12.20 5.42
CA VAL A 25 -4.94 10.85 5.89
C VAL A 25 -5.08 9.87 4.74
N ARG A 26 -3.97 9.21 4.37
CA ARG A 26 -4.01 8.18 3.34
C ARG A 26 -4.81 6.95 3.80
N PRO A 27 -5.80 6.48 3.01
CA PRO A 27 -6.51 5.25 3.30
C PRO A 27 -5.59 4.03 3.26
N LEU A 28 -5.72 3.14 4.25
CA LEU A 28 -5.05 1.84 4.25
C LEU A 28 -6.08 0.73 4.10
N LYS A 29 -5.80 -0.28 3.26
CA LYS A 29 -6.71 -1.42 3.03
C LYS A 29 -7.05 -2.19 4.32
N ARG A 30 -6.16 -2.17 5.32
CA ARG A 30 -6.36 -2.79 6.64
C ARG A 30 -7.01 -1.86 7.68
N GLY A 31 -7.29 -0.60 7.33
CA GLY A 31 -7.64 0.44 8.29
C GLY A 31 -6.42 1.00 9.04
N ARG A 32 -6.69 1.90 10.00
CA ARG A 32 -5.70 2.55 10.86
C ARG A 32 -6.11 2.40 12.32
N ASN A 33 -5.13 2.39 13.22
CA ASN A 33 -5.39 2.55 14.65
C ASN A 33 -5.64 4.04 14.95
N VAL A 34 -6.78 4.35 15.56
CA VAL A 34 -7.23 5.73 15.83
C VAL A 34 -6.34 6.43 16.86
N ASP A 35 -5.83 5.70 17.85
CA ASP A 35 -4.93 6.28 18.87
C ASP A 35 -3.60 6.70 18.25
N PHE A 36 -3.02 5.84 17.41
CA PHE A 36 -1.82 6.16 16.63
C PHE A 36 -2.06 7.30 15.65
N LEU A 37 -3.22 7.35 15.01
CA LEU A 37 -3.58 8.44 14.11
C LEU A 37 -3.65 9.78 14.86
N ASN A 38 -4.36 9.84 15.98
CA ASN A 38 -4.44 11.03 16.81
C ASN A 38 -3.05 11.48 17.33
N HIS A 39 -2.15 10.53 17.61
CA HIS A 39 -0.77 10.83 17.97
C HIS A 39 0.04 11.40 16.80
N ALA A 40 -0.04 10.76 15.61
CA ALA A 40 0.62 11.23 14.41
C ALA A 40 0.17 12.64 14.02
N LEU A 41 -1.11 12.97 14.17
CA LEU A 41 -1.65 14.29 13.84
C LEU A 41 -1.10 15.41 14.73
N LYS A 42 -0.69 15.11 15.97
CA LYS A 42 -0.06 16.08 16.89
C LYS A 42 1.35 16.48 16.47
N THR A 43 1.97 15.72 15.58
CA THR A 43 3.36 15.98 15.12
C THR A 43 3.48 17.22 14.25
N HIS A 44 2.36 17.70 13.69
CA HIS A 44 2.33 18.93 12.90
C HIS A 44 2.51 20.20 13.74
N THR A 45 2.23 20.13 15.04
CA THR A 45 2.26 21.28 15.96
C THR A 45 3.30 21.14 17.07
N ASP A 46 3.94 19.98 17.21
CA ASP A 46 4.91 19.66 18.25
C ASP A 46 6.24 19.14 17.67
N ASP A 47 7.26 20.00 17.67
CA ASP A 47 8.60 19.69 17.18
C ASP A 47 9.32 18.60 17.98
N GLN A 48 9.04 18.51 19.29
CA GLN A 48 9.63 17.47 20.13
C GLN A 48 9.07 16.10 19.75
N LEU A 49 7.77 16.03 19.46
CA LEU A 49 7.14 14.82 18.98
C LEU A 49 7.64 14.41 17.59
N LYS A 50 7.82 15.39 16.69
CA LYS A 50 8.42 15.15 15.37
C LYS A 50 9.84 14.59 15.48
N LYS A 51 10.67 15.13 16.39
CA LYS A 51 12.01 14.59 16.65
C LYS A 51 11.96 13.16 17.16
N SER A 52 11.08 12.87 18.12
CA SER A 52 10.88 11.53 18.68
C SER A 52 10.49 10.50 17.60
N LEU A 53 9.65 10.88 16.64
CA LEU A 53 9.31 10.01 15.50
C LEU A 53 10.54 9.70 14.63
N LEU A 54 11.33 10.72 14.28
CA LEU A 54 12.53 10.51 13.46
C LEU A 54 13.57 9.63 14.18
N ASP A 55 13.72 9.81 15.49
CA ASP A 55 14.59 8.98 16.32
C ASP A 55 14.10 7.52 16.38
N ASN A 56 12.78 7.30 16.52
CA ASN A 56 12.22 5.95 16.51
C ASN A 56 12.36 5.27 15.13
N ARG A 57 12.19 6.03 14.04
CA ARG A 57 12.45 5.53 12.68
C ARG A 57 13.89 5.05 12.54
N ARG A 58 14.85 5.83 13.04
CA ARG A 58 16.27 5.46 13.00
C ARG A 58 16.53 4.16 13.75
N ARG A 59 16.00 4.01 14.96
CA ARG A 59 16.12 2.77 15.75
C ARG A 59 15.55 1.55 15.04
N LEU A 60 14.41 1.70 14.35
CA LEU A 60 13.83 0.60 13.57
C LEU A 60 14.71 0.21 12.38
N ILE A 61 15.39 1.16 11.75
CA ILE A 61 16.36 0.88 10.68
C ILE A 61 17.60 0.17 11.25
N GLU A 62 18.16 0.68 12.35
CA GLU A 62 19.28 0.03 13.05
C GLU A 62 18.93 -1.41 13.48
N ALA A 63 17.70 -1.62 13.96
CA ALA A 63 17.21 -2.94 14.34
C ALA A 63 17.05 -3.92 13.17
N ILE A 64 16.89 -3.44 11.92
CA ILE A 64 16.92 -4.29 10.73
C ILE A 64 18.35 -4.81 10.51
N ASP A 65 19.35 -3.94 10.59
CA ASP A 65 20.75 -4.27 10.33
C ASP A 65 21.34 -5.18 11.43
N ASP A 66 20.95 -4.94 12.68
CA ASP A 66 21.42 -5.69 13.85
C ASP A 66 20.65 -7.01 14.07
N TYR A 67 19.60 -7.27 13.31
CA TYR A 67 18.75 -8.44 13.51
C TYR A 67 19.54 -9.76 13.35
N LYS A 68 19.42 -10.65 14.34
CA LYS A 68 20.07 -11.98 14.35
C LYS A 68 19.07 -13.15 14.39
N GLY A 69 17.79 -12.86 14.22
CA GLY A 69 16.75 -13.90 14.18
C GLY A 69 16.69 -14.61 12.83
N GLU A 70 15.90 -15.67 12.77
CA GLU A 70 15.77 -16.46 11.54
C GLU A 70 15.04 -15.70 10.43
N ASP A 71 13.92 -15.03 10.75
CA ASP A 71 13.07 -14.36 9.77
C ASP A 71 13.46 -12.89 9.56
N HIS A 72 14.45 -12.68 8.69
CA HIS A 72 15.00 -11.36 8.37
C HIS A 72 13.99 -10.42 7.70
N LEU A 73 12.85 -10.93 7.19
CA LEU A 73 11.77 -10.10 6.66
C LEU A 73 10.96 -9.41 7.77
N GLN A 74 10.90 -9.98 8.97
CA GLN A 74 10.03 -9.50 10.04
C GLN A 74 10.36 -8.06 10.50
N PRO A 75 11.63 -7.68 10.74
CA PRO A 75 11.98 -6.29 11.07
C PRO A 75 11.54 -5.26 10.02
N TRP A 76 11.58 -5.63 8.73
CA TRP A 76 11.10 -4.77 7.64
C TRP A 76 9.58 -4.57 7.72
N LEU A 77 8.82 -5.64 7.98
CA LEU A 77 7.36 -5.56 8.13
C LEU A 77 6.98 -4.65 9.29
N ASP A 78 7.69 -4.75 10.41
CA ASP A 78 7.45 -3.93 11.59
C ASP A 78 7.81 -2.46 11.32
N CYS A 79 8.92 -2.19 10.64
CA CYS A 79 9.32 -0.85 10.22
C CYS A 79 8.29 -0.23 9.26
N ILE A 80 7.92 -0.95 8.19
CA ILE A 80 6.92 -0.51 7.20
C ILE A 80 5.58 -0.20 7.88
N LYS A 81 5.10 -1.12 8.74
CA LYS A 81 3.85 -0.94 9.48
C LYS A 81 3.90 0.32 10.33
N TRP A 82 4.99 0.51 11.08
CA TRP A 82 5.16 1.68 11.92
C TRP A 82 5.21 2.98 11.11
N VAL A 83 5.92 3.02 9.97
CA VAL A 83 5.98 4.21 9.10
C VAL A 83 4.59 4.54 8.53
N GLN A 84 3.83 3.54 8.08
CA GLN A 84 2.46 3.74 7.59
C GLN A 84 1.53 4.36 8.66
N GLU A 85 1.74 4.01 9.93
CA GLU A 85 0.97 4.53 11.07
C GLU A 85 1.44 5.92 11.50
N ALA A 86 2.75 6.12 11.63
CA ALA A 86 3.37 7.36 12.10
C ALA A 86 3.27 8.51 11.09
N PHE A 87 3.29 8.22 9.78
CA PHE A 87 3.20 9.20 8.70
C PHE A 87 1.86 9.05 7.99
N SER A 88 0.79 9.49 8.65
CA SER A 88 -0.57 9.28 8.16
C SER A 88 -0.90 9.93 6.81
N PRO A 89 -0.31 11.07 6.41
CA PRO A 89 -0.48 11.59 5.04
C PRO A 89 0.26 10.78 3.98
N GLY A 90 1.28 10.00 4.36
CA GLY A 90 2.20 9.38 3.41
C GLY A 90 3.02 10.43 2.66
N GLY A 91 3.23 10.21 1.37
CA GLY A 91 4.04 11.07 0.50
C GLY A 91 5.55 10.87 0.67
N ASP A 92 6.31 11.58 -0.16
CA ASP A 92 7.77 11.41 -0.28
C ASP A 92 8.50 11.64 1.05
N PHE A 93 7.99 12.56 1.87
CA PHE A 93 8.55 12.90 3.19
C PHE A 93 8.52 11.75 4.21
N SER A 94 7.66 10.74 4.02
CA SER A 94 7.64 9.55 4.89
C SER A 94 8.87 8.66 4.71
N GLY A 95 9.55 8.75 3.56
CA GLY A 95 10.62 7.84 3.18
C GLY A 95 10.16 6.38 3.00
N LEU A 96 8.85 6.14 2.93
CA LEU A 96 8.27 4.80 2.87
C LEU A 96 8.64 4.07 1.57
N VAL A 97 8.67 4.78 0.44
CA VAL A 97 9.08 4.21 -0.86
C VAL A 97 10.51 3.70 -0.82
N LEU A 98 11.42 4.42 -0.17
CA LEU A 98 12.80 4.00 -0.01
C LEU A 98 12.91 2.72 0.85
N ILE A 99 12.10 2.60 1.90
CA ILE A 99 12.07 1.40 2.74
C ILE A 99 11.54 0.20 1.95
N TYR A 100 10.50 0.38 1.13
CA TYR A 100 10.03 -0.66 0.23
C TYR A 100 11.12 -1.10 -0.74
N GLU A 101 11.78 -0.16 -1.41
CA GLU A 101 12.86 -0.44 -2.36
C GLU A 101 14.00 -1.23 -1.71
N GLN A 102 14.48 -0.77 -0.55
CA GLN A 102 15.55 -1.45 0.18
C GLN A 102 15.13 -2.86 0.61
N CYS A 103 13.90 -3.04 1.11
CA CYS A 103 13.37 -4.34 1.49
C CYS A 103 13.32 -5.30 0.30
N VAL A 104 12.79 -4.86 -0.84
CA VAL A 104 12.65 -5.75 -2.00
C VAL A 104 14.02 -6.09 -2.59
N ARG A 105 14.98 -5.14 -2.61
CA ARG A 105 16.36 -5.37 -3.05
C ARG A 105 17.15 -6.29 -2.10
N ALA A 106 16.81 -6.34 -0.82
CA ALA A 106 17.48 -7.22 0.15
C ALA A 106 17.14 -8.70 -0.07
N PHE A 107 15.97 -9.03 -0.62
CA PHE A 107 15.45 -10.40 -0.64
C PHE A 107 15.07 -10.96 -2.02
N TRP A 108 15.22 -10.21 -3.12
CA TRP A 108 14.71 -10.64 -4.44
C TRP A 108 15.33 -11.96 -4.93
N ASN A 109 16.58 -12.24 -4.55
CA ASN A 109 17.30 -13.47 -4.87
C ASN A 109 17.21 -14.54 -3.78
N SER A 110 16.45 -14.30 -2.71
CA SER A 110 16.27 -15.25 -1.61
C SER A 110 15.09 -16.19 -1.90
N ASP A 111 15.40 -17.44 -2.21
CA ASP A 111 14.38 -18.47 -2.49
C ASP A 111 13.38 -18.66 -1.33
N ARG A 112 13.83 -18.40 -0.09
CA ARG A 112 12.99 -18.45 1.11
C ARG A 112 11.76 -17.56 1.01
N TYR A 113 11.87 -16.38 0.38
CA TYR A 113 10.83 -15.36 0.38
C TYR A 113 10.08 -15.25 -0.94
N LYS A 114 10.54 -15.92 -2.02
CA LYS A 114 9.89 -15.86 -3.34
C LYS A 114 8.41 -16.23 -3.29
N ASP A 115 8.03 -17.20 -2.45
CA ASP A 115 6.64 -17.61 -2.28
C ASP A 115 5.99 -17.12 -0.97
N ASP A 116 6.65 -16.22 -0.23
CA ASP A 116 6.09 -15.63 0.99
C ASP A 116 5.09 -14.51 0.63
N LEU A 117 3.83 -14.69 1.03
CA LEU A 117 2.76 -13.71 0.78
C LEU A 117 3.05 -12.34 1.44
N ARG A 118 3.77 -12.30 2.56
CA ARG A 118 4.17 -11.05 3.22
C ARG A 118 5.13 -10.28 2.33
N TYR A 119 6.10 -10.97 1.74
CA TYR A 119 7.05 -10.36 0.81
C TYR A 119 6.38 -9.89 -0.47
N LEU A 120 5.47 -10.69 -1.05
CA LEU A 120 4.69 -10.27 -2.21
C LEU A 120 3.86 -9.00 -1.90
N LYS A 121 3.26 -8.89 -0.72
CA LYS A 121 2.50 -7.67 -0.35
C LYS A 121 3.38 -6.41 -0.34
N ILE A 122 4.63 -6.51 0.09
CA ILE A 122 5.59 -5.39 0.05
C ILE A 122 5.82 -4.98 -1.40
N TRP A 123 6.07 -5.94 -2.31
CA TRP A 123 6.21 -5.66 -3.74
C TRP A 123 4.99 -5.00 -4.37
N LEU A 124 3.78 -5.48 -4.02
CA LEU A 124 2.54 -4.90 -4.53
C LEU A 124 2.31 -3.47 -3.99
N GLU A 125 2.64 -3.23 -2.73
CA GLU A 125 2.62 -1.88 -2.16
C GLU A 125 3.67 -0.99 -2.84
N TYR A 126 4.88 -1.47 -3.07
CA TYR A 126 5.93 -0.75 -3.80
C TYR A 126 5.45 -0.34 -5.20
N ALA A 127 4.86 -1.28 -5.94
CA ALA A 127 4.31 -1.03 -7.27
C ALA A 127 3.24 0.06 -7.30
N GLU A 128 2.40 0.17 -6.26
CA GLU A 128 1.40 1.25 -6.14
C GLU A 128 2.01 2.65 -5.95
N HIS A 129 3.31 2.76 -5.64
CA HIS A 129 4.02 4.04 -5.47
C HIS A 129 4.91 4.40 -6.66
N CYS A 130 5.10 3.49 -7.61
CA CYS A 130 5.96 3.72 -8.77
C CYS A 130 5.14 4.17 -9.99
N SER A 131 5.67 5.13 -10.74
CA SER A 131 5.05 5.62 -11.99
C SER A 131 4.95 4.53 -13.06
N ASP A 132 5.96 3.66 -13.12
CA ASP A 132 6.03 2.49 -14.01
C ASP A 132 5.96 1.18 -13.23
N ALA A 133 4.76 0.87 -12.74
CA ALA A 133 4.51 -0.40 -12.05
C ALA A 133 4.66 -1.63 -12.98
N GLU A 134 4.59 -1.47 -14.31
CA GLU A 134 4.72 -2.58 -15.26
C GLU A 134 6.11 -3.20 -15.21
N VAL A 135 7.15 -2.40 -15.02
CA VAL A 135 8.53 -2.87 -14.81
C VAL A 135 8.62 -3.74 -13.56
N ILE A 136 7.95 -3.35 -12.47
CA ILE A 136 7.93 -4.13 -11.23
C ILE A 136 7.22 -5.47 -11.44
N TYR A 137 6.04 -5.49 -12.07
CA TYR A 137 5.35 -6.75 -12.35
C TYR A 137 6.15 -7.67 -13.29
N SER A 138 6.83 -7.10 -14.28
CA SER A 138 7.72 -7.85 -15.18
C SER A 138 8.91 -8.44 -14.41
N PHE A 139 9.48 -7.69 -13.47
CA PHE A 139 10.54 -8.17 -12.59
C PHE A 139 10.07 -9.33 -11.71
N LEU A 140 8.87 -9.26 -11.13
CA LEU A 140 8.28 -10.33 -10.33
C LEU A 140 8.10 -11.63 -11.16
N ASP A 141 7.59 -11.50 -12.39
CA ASP A 141 7.39 -12.64 -13.30
C ASP A 141 8.73 -13.27 -13.73
N ALA A 142 9.75 -12.46 -13.99
CA ALA A 142 11.09 -12.91 -14.38
C ALA A 142 11.86 -13.60 -13.25
N ASN A 143 11.56 -13.28 -11.98
CA ASN A 143 12.27 -13.81 -10.80
C ASN A 143 11.45 -14.84 -10.01
N ASP A 144 10.34 -15.32 -10.56
CA ASP A 144 9.43 -16.29 -9.93
C ASP A 144 8.89 -15.85 -8.56
N ILE A 145 8.74 -14.54 -8.33
CA ILE A 145 8.26 -14.00 -7.05
C ILE A 145 6.73 -13.97 -7.06
N GLY A 146 6.12 -14.69 -6.12
CA GLY A 146 4.69 -14.66 -5.85
C GLY A 146 3.81 -15.39 -6.87
N LYS A 147 4.39 -16.22 -7.74
CA LYS A 147 3.67 -16.89 -8.84
C LYS A 147 2.54 -17.82 -8.39
N THR A 148 2.59 -18.32 -7.15
CA THR A 148 1.52 -19.15 -6.59
C THR A 148 0.38 -18.32 -6.00
N HIS A 149 0.52 -17.00 -5.87
CA HIS A 149 -0.43 -16.16 -5.16
C HIS A 149 -1.35 -15.40 -6.12
N SER A 150 -2.66 -15.57 -5.91
CA SER A 150 -3.71 -14.83 -6.61
C SER A 150 -3.52 -13.31 -6.53
N ALA A 151 -2.92 -12.80 -5.45
CA ALA A 151 -2.70 -11.38 -5.23
C ALA A 151 -1.85 -10.73 -6.34
N LEU A 152 -0.83 -11.43 -6.85
CA LEU A 152 0.03 -10.95 -7.94
C LEU A 152 -0.80 -10.69 -9.21
N TYR A 153 -1.48 -11.72 -9.70
CA TYR A 153 -2.25 -11.65 -10.95
C TYR A 153 -3.40 -10.64 -10.86
N ILE A 154 -4.09 -10.58 -9.72
CA ILE A 154 -5.19 -9.64 -9.52
C ILE A 154 -4.69 -8.19 -9.50
N ALA A 155 -3.58 -7.91 -8.82
CA ALA A 155 -3.01 -6.57 -8.79
C ALA A 155 -2.49 -6.15 -10.16
N TYR A 156 -1.77 -7.05 -10.85
CA TYR A 156 -1.21 -6.78 -12.17
C TYR A 156 -2.31 -6.57 -13.22
N ALA A 157 -3.34 -7.41 -13.25
CA ALA A 157 -4.46 -7.26 -14.16
C ALA A 157 -5.21 -5.94 -13.91
N ARG A 158 -5.44 -5.55 -12.65
CA ARG A 158 -6.05 -4.25 -12.32
C ARG A 158 -5.20 -3.07 -12.80
N HIS A 159 -3.88 -3.16 -12.69
CA HIS A 159 -2.99 -2.14 -13.23
C HIS A 159 -3.14 -2.04 -14.74
N MET A 160 -3.14 -3.16 -15.46
CA MET A 160 -3.38 -3.19 -16.92
C MET A 160 -4.76 -2.63 -17.28
N GLU A 161 -5.82 -2.96 -16.53
CA GLU A 161 -7.17 -2.38 -16.70
C GLU A 161 -7.13 -0.86 -16.59
N SER A 162 -6.43 -0.31 -15.59
CA SER A 162 -6.32 1.15 -15.39
C SER A 162 -5.58 1.87 -16.52
N LYS A 163 -4.75 1.14 -17.27
CA LYS A 163 -4.04 1.61 -18.47
C LYS A 163 -4.81 1.32 -19.77
N SER A 164 -6.08 0.89 -19.68
CA SER A 164 -6.90 0.47 -20.82
C SER A 164 -6.35 -0.72 -21.63
N LYS A 165 -5.38 -1.47 -21.08
CA LYS A 165 -4.76 -2.65 -21.71
C LYS A 165 -5.58 -3.92 -21.43
N MET A 166 -6.82 -3.96 -21.91
CA MET A 166 -7.81 -5.01 -21.56
C MET A 166 -7.37 -6.43 -21.95
N LYS A 167 -6.74 -6.59 -23.12
CA LYS A 167 -6.20 -7.89 -23.56
C LYS A 167 -5.13 -8.40 -22.60
N ALA A 168 -4.19 -7.55 -22.21
CA ALA A 168 -3.14 -7.92 -21.26
C ALA A 168 -3.73 -8.29 -19.89
N ALA A 169 -4.71 -7.52 -19.39
CA ALA A 169 -5.41 -7.85 -18.14
C ALA A 169 -6.09 -9.22 -18.20
N ASN A 170 -6.75 -9.53 -19.31
CA ASN A 170 -7.36 -10.84 -19.55
C ASN A 170 -6.33 -11.98 -19.53
N ASP A 171 -5.21 -11.80 -20.24
CA ASP A 171 -4.16 -12.81 -20.36
C ASP A 171 -3.49 -13.09 -18.99
N ILE A 172 -3.28 -12.04 -18.18
CA ILE A 172 -2.75 -12.16 -16.81
C ILE A 172 -3.72 -12.96 -15.91
N LEU A 173 -5.02 -12.66 -15.95
CA LEU A 173 -6.01 -13.36 -15.13
C LEU A 173 -6.13 -14.83 -15.54
N ASN A 174 -6.14 -15.12 -16.84
CA ASN A 174 -6.14 -16.50 -17.34
C ASN A 174 -4.88 -17.26 -16.89
N ARG A 175 -3.70 -16.63 -16.98
CA ARG A 175 -2.45 -17.22 -16.50
C ARG A 175 -2.51 -17.60 -15.02
N GLY A 176 -3.04 -16.72 -14.17
CA GLY A 176 -3.21 -17.00 -12.74
C GLY A 176 -4.21 -18.13 -12.46
N ILE A 177 -5.27 -18.27 -13.28
CA ILE A 177 -6.21 -19.38 -13.20
C ILE A 177 -5.56 -20.70 -13.63
N SER A 178 -4.86 -20.72 -14.77
CA SER A 178 -4.16 -21.90 -15.29
C SER A 178 -3.04 -22.37 -14.37
N SER A 179 -2.43 -21.45 -13.63
CA SER A 179 -1.38 -21.75 -12.64
C SER A 179 -1.94 -22.14 -11.26
N TYR A 180 -3.26 -22.24 -11.11
CA TYR A 180 -3.94 -22.53 -9.83
C TYR A 180 -3.51 -21.60 -8.69
N ALA A 181 -3.32 -20.31 -8.99
CA ALA A 181 -2.85 -19.34 -8.00
C ALA A 181 -3.85 -19.19 -6.83
N GLN A 182 -3.34 -19.31 -5.61
CA GLN A 182 -4.11 -19.41 -4.38
C GLN A 182 -4.42 -18.06 -3.73
N PRO A 183 -5.58 -17.89 -3.09
CA PRO A 183 -6.74 -18.77 -3.17
C PRO A 183 -7.41 -18.74 -4.55
N ILE A 184 -7.69 -19.91 -5.13
CA ILE A 184 -8.23 -20.03 -6.50
C ILE A 184 -9.63 -19.39 -6.63
N GLU A 185 -10.42 -19.39 -5.56
CA GLU A 185 -11.71 -18.71 -5.50
C GLU A 185 -11.55 -17.19 -5.69
N LYS A 186 -10.48 -16.60 -5.14
CA LYS A 186 -10.19 -15.17 -5.34
C LYS A 186 -9.87 -14.87 -6.80
N MET A 187 -9.09 -15.74 -7.46
CA MET A 187 -8.82 -15.63 -8.90
C MET A 187 -10.11 -15.70 -9.72
N ARG A 188 -10.93 -16.73 -9.51
CA ARG A 188 -12.21 -16.91 -10.24
C ARG A 188 -13.14 -15.73 -10.03
N ASN A 189 -13.25 -15.23 -8.80
CA ASN A 189 -14.07 -14.07 -8.49
C ASN A 189 -13.54 -12.78 -9.12
N ALA A 190 -12.21 -12.59 -9.15
CA ALA A 190 -11.60 -11.45 -9.82
C ALA A 190 -11.86 -11.48 -11.33
N TYR A 191 -11.73 -12.65 -11.97
CA TYR A 191 -11.99 -12.81 -13.40
C TYR A 191 -13.45 -12.57 -13.76
N LYS A 192 -14.41 -13.10 -12.98
CA LYS A 192 -15.85 -12.78 -13.15
C LYS A 192 -16.10 -11.27 -13.08
N LYS A 193 -15.50 -10.58 -12.11
CA LYS A 193 -15.63 -9.12 -11.97
C LYS A 193 -15.00 -8.37 -13.14
N PHE A 194 -13.86 -8.84 -13.67
CA PHE A 194 -13.22 -8.28 -14.86
C PHE A 194 -14.11 -8.39 -16.10
N LEU A 195 -14.68 -9.56 -16.37
CA LEU A 195 -15.61 -9.76 -17.48
C LEU A 195 -16.84 -8.87 -17.36
N ALA A 196 -17.42 -8.77 -16.16
CA ALA A 196 -18.58 -7.91 -15.90
C ALA A 196 -18.28 -6.41 -16.12
N ARG A 197 -17.04 -5.95 -15.89
CA ARG A 197 -16.61 -4.58 -16.23
C ARG A 197 -16.39 -4.42 -17.73
N SER A 198 -15.70 -5.38 -18.35
CA SER A 198 -15.35 -5.33 -19.78
C SER A 198 -16.57 -5.36 -20.70
N MET A 199 -17.65 -6.04 -20.30
CA MET A 199 -18.91 -6.09 -21.05
C MET A 199 -19.76 -4.81 -20.92
N LYS A 200 -19.49 -3.93 -19.95
CA LYS A 200 -20.28 -2.70 -19.73
C LYS A 200 -19.91 -1.53 -20.64
N GLY A 201 -18.88 -1.68 -21.49
CA GLY A 201 -18.41 -0.66 -22.44
C GLY A 201 -17.95 0.65 -21.78
N PRO A 202 -17.20 1.51 -22.48
CA PRO A 202 -16.98 2.87 -22.04
C PRO A 202 -18.34 3.59 -22.05
N LYS A 203 -18.79 4.14 -20.91
CA LYS A 203 -19.91 5.09 -20.94
C LYS A 203 -19.48 6.25 -21.83
N ALA A 204 -20.23 6.51 -22.90
CA ALA A 204 -20.05 7.68 -23.73
C ALA A 204 -20.04 8.91 -22.82
N THR A 205 -18.96 9.68 -22.89
CA THR A 205 -18.93 11.05 -22.39
C THR A 205 -19.98 11.82 -23.19
N ASP A 206 -21.03 12.25 -22.51
CA ASP A 206 -22.02 13.18 -23.02
C ASP A 206 -21.28 14.47 -23.42
N VAL A 207 -20.95 14.59 -24.71
CA VAL A 207 -20.48 15.84 -25.29
C VAL A 207 -21.75 16.66 -25.44
N GLY A 208 -21.97 17.53 -24.45
CA GLY A 208 -23.02 18.55 -24.49
C GLY A 208 -22.91 19.32 -25.81
N THR A 209 -23.96 19.21 -26.61
CA THR A 209 -24.25 20.08 -27.74
C THR A 209 -24.62 21.46 -27.19
N ASP A 210 -23.71 22.42 -27.28
CA ASP A 210 -24.07 23.84 -27.25
C ASP A 210 -24.27 24.29 -28.69
N ILE A 211 -25.52 24.68 -28.99
CA ILE A 211 -25.91 25.52 -30.14
C ILE A 211 -25.95 26.97 -29.64
#